data_AF-A0A0K8PV89-F1
#
_entry.id   AF-A0A0K8PV89-F1
#
_cell.length_a   1.000
_cell.length_b   1.000
_cell.length_c   1.000
_cell.angle_alpha   90.00
_cell.angle_beta   90.00
_cell.angle_gamma   90.00
#
_symmetry.space_group_name_H-M   'P 1'
#
loop_
_entity.id
_entity.type
_entity.pdbx_description
1 polymer ?
#
loop_
_entity_poly.entity_id
_entity_poly.type
_entity_poly.pdbx_seq_one_letter_code
_entity_poly.pdbx_strand_id
1 'polypeptide(L)'
;MRMKIIVAAGFTCLLASGCGGAASSSDGVDSKATPTGTILPQRLDQPDTSPDLEADAPADDAPFSKQLEHELSVRTLKMAQGEGKATAQCPSDIESNKGRTAACTTTYDGLKIRWDVTIGDTAAWSESYVEYKATPSTGIITKAGVAKLLFGNYKGYIDYALCNNIPKATLVPLNVETKYKCEVVDKGKKPTGFATSTVRATEAGPRAY
;
A
#
# COMPACT_ATOMS: atom_id res chain seq x y z
N MET A 1 2.58 4.70 55.53
CA MET A 1 2.86 6.06 56.06
C MET A 1 2.13 7.08 55.17
N ARG A 2 1.41 8.01 55.80
CA ARG A 2 0.50 8.98 55.16
C ARG A 2 1.31 10.13 54.53
N MET A 3 1.04 10.48 53.27
CA MET A 3 1.59 11.68 52.64
C MET A 3 0.46 12.67 52.34
N LYS A 4 0.69 13.93 52.75
CA LYS A 4 -0.30 14.99 52.91
C LYS A 4 -0.56 15.75 51.60
N ILE A 5 -1.82 16.12 51.41
CA ILE A 5 -2.35 17.04 50.39
C ILE A 5 -2.00 18.49 50.77
N ILE A 6 -1.63 19.32 49.80
CA ILE A 6 -1.71 20.78 49.90
C ILE A 6 -2.43 21.32 48.66
N VAL A 7 -3.58 21.94 48.91
CA VAL A 7 -4.42 22.70 47.98
C VAL A 7 -4.02 24.17 48.10
N ALA A 8 -3.83 24.85 46.98
CA ALA A 8 -3.73 26.31 46.95
C ALA A 8 -4.77 26.85 45.95
N ALA A 9 -5.78 27.53 46.50
CA ALA A 9 -6.82 28.25 45.79
C ALA A 9 -6.33 29.68 45.50
N GLY A 10 -6.50 30.15 44.25
CA GLY A 10 -6.26 31.52 43.84
C GLY A 10 -7.53 32.12 43.26
N PHE A 11 -8.16 33.00 44.04
CA PHE A 11 -9.33 33.81 43.69
C PHE A 11 -8.85 35.10 43.00
N THR A 12 -9.43 35.49 41.86
CA THR A 12 -9.41 36.89 41.41
C THR A 12 -10.69 37.25 40.66
N CYS A 13 -11.27 38.38 41.04
CA CYS A 13 -12.65 38.81 40.84
C CYS A 13 -13.01 39.28 39.43
N LEU A 14 -14.32 39.15 39.13
CA LEU A 14 -15.08 39.83 38.09
C LEU A 14 -15.20 41.34 38.32
N LEU A 15 -15.16 42.10 37.22
CA LEU A 15 -16.00 43.28 36.88
C LEU A 15 -16.08 43.33 35.34
N ALA A 16 -17.07 43.85 34.62
CA ALA A 16 -18.52 44.03 34.73
C ALA A 16 -18.98 44.59 33.35
N SER A 17 -20.20 44.22 32.94
CA SER A 17 -21.11 44.90 31.98
C SER A 17 -20.72 45.13 30.50
N GLY A 18 -21.60 44.65 29.62
CA GLY A 18 -21.69 45.04 28.21
C GLY A 18 -22.88 44.34 27.51
N CYS A 19 -24.09 44.87 27.72
CA CYS A 19 -25.32 44.47 27.05
C CYS A 19 -25.35 45.10 25.64
N GLY A 20 -25.65 44.32 24.60
CA GLY A 20 -25.82 44.82 23.24
C GLY A 20 -26.18 43.69 22.29
N GLY A 21 -27.48 43.52 22.07
CA GLY A 21 -28.01 42.55 21.11
C GLY A 21 -27.60 42.89 19.68
N ALA A 22 -27.29 41.85 18.92
CA ALA A 22 -27.60 41.78 17.50
C ALA A 22 -27.60 40.30 17.13
N ALA A 23 -28.80 39.77 16.89
CA ALA A 23 -28.95 38.59 16.07
C ALA A 23 -28.42 38.94 14.68
N SER A 24 -27.19 38.56 14.39
CA SER A 24 -26.67 38.57 13.03
C SER A 24 -26.90 37.19 12.46
N SER A 25 -28.05 37.05 11.79
CA SER A 25 -28.25 36.06 10.74
C SER A 25 -27.12 36.23 9.73
N SER A 26 -26.03 35.47 9.90
CA SER A 26 -25.06 35.31 8.84
C SER A 26 -25.67 34.33 7.85
N ASP A 27 -26.30 34.85 6.82
CA ASP A 27 -26.53 34.14 5.58
C ASP A 27 -25.23 33.47 5.19
N GLY A 28 -25.21 32.15 5.34
CA GLY A 28 -24.09 31.29 4.97
C GLY A 28 -23.97 31.33 3.46
N VAL A 29 -23.27 32.35 2.95
CA VAL A 29 -22.75 32.35 1.59
C VAL A 29 -21.80 31.18 1.54
N ASP A 30 -22.30 30.11 0.92
CA ASP A 30 -21.63 28.85 0.62
C ASP A 30 -20.42 29.15 -0.28
N SER A 31 -19.39 29.73 0.32
CA SER A 31 -18.17 30.13 -0.35
C SER A 31 -17.45 28.85 -0.69
N LYS A 32 -17.67 28.40 -1.93
CA LYS A 32 -17.06 27.21 -2.54
C LYS A 32 -15.55 27.35 -2.38
N ALA A 33 -15.00 26.73 -1.32
CA ALA A 33 -13.57 26.80 -1.04
C ALA A 33 -12.81 26.36 -2.30
N THR A 34 -11.99 27.27 -2.82
CA THR A 34 -11.17 27.01 -4.01
C THR A 34 -9.93 26.26 -3.55
N PRO A 35 -9.49 25.22 -4.27
CA PRO A 35 -8.27 24.50 -3.92
C PRO A 35 -7.08 25.46 -3.79
N THR A 36 -6.31 25.31 -2.73
CA THR A 36 -5.12 26.15 -2.48
C THR A 36 -3.90 25.63 -3.25
N GLY A 37 -3.90 24.34 -3.62
CA GLY A 37 -2.84 23.70 -4.40
C GLY A 37 -3.30 23.23 -5.79
N THR A 38 -2.34 22.70 -6.57
CA THR A 38 -2.62 22.11 -7.88
C THR A 38 -3.36 20.78 -7.71
N ILE A 39 -4.55 20.70 -8.30
CA ILE A 39 -5.34 19.47 -8.33
C ILE A 39 -4.60 18.40 -9.14
N LEU A 40 -4.40 17.24 -8.53
CA LEU A 40 -3.78 16.09 -9.19
C LEU A 40 -4.73 15.48 -10.25
N PRO A 41 -4.21 15.10 -11.42
CA PRO A 41 -5.05 14.84 -12.59
C PRO A 41 -5.71 13.46 -12.61
N GLN A 42 -5.17 12.47 -11.89
CA GLN A 42 -5.64 11.09 -12.00
C GLN A 42 -6.54 10.72 -10.84
N ARG A 43 -7.85 10.64 -11.08
CA ARG A 43 -8.80 10.11 -10.10
C ARG A 43 -8.68 8.58 -9.99
N LEU A 44 -8.63 8.10 -8.75
CA LEU A 44 -8.76 6.71 -8.36
C LEU A 44 -10.05 6.55 -7.55
N ASP A 45 -10.89 5.61 -7.96
CA ASP A 45 -12.09 5.22 -7.26
C ASP A 45 -11.88 3.87 -6.55
N GLN A 46 -12.83 3.48 -5.71
CA GLN A 46 -12.75 2.21 -4.99
C GLN A 46 -12.76 1.06 -6.02
N PRO A 47 -11.81 0.11 -5.94
CA PRO A 47 -11.88 -1.07 -6.79
C PRO A 47 -13.19 -1.84 -6.57
N ASP A 48 -13.89 -2.17 -7.66
CA ASP A 48 -15.14 -2.92 -7.62
C ASP A 48 -14.93 -4.38 -7.15
N THR A 49 -13.76 -4.93 -7.46
CA THR A 49 -13.38 -6.30 -7.13
C THR A 49 -11.97 -6.34 -6.53
N SER A 50 -11.70 -7.41 -5.80
CA SER A 50 -10.31 -7.74 -5.47
C SER A 50 -9.67 -8.41 -6.68
N PRO A 51 -8.42 -8.06 -7.03
CA PRO A 51 -7.72 -8.73 -8.12
C PRO A 51 -7.54 -10.21 -7.79
N ASP A 52 -7.54 -11.04 -8.82
CA ASP A 52 -7.08 -12.41 -8.70
C ASP A 52 -5.56 -12.40 -8.43
N LEU A 53 -5.16 -13.02 -7.32
CA LEU A 53 -3.76 -13.09 -6.88
C LEU A 53 -3.21 -14.51 -6.96
N GLU A 54 -3.96 -15.42 -7.58
CA GLU A 54 -3.54 -16.79 -7.82
C GLU A 54 -2.85 -16.91 -9.19
N ALA A 55 -1.99 -17.92 -9.30
CA ALA A 55 -1.39 -18.33 -10.56
C ALA A 55 -1.84 -19.76 -10.88
N ASP A 56 -1.69 -20.19 -12.13
CA ASP A 56 -1.98 -21.57 -12.51
C ASP A 56 -1.06 -22.51 -11.70
N ALA A 57 -1.66 -23.46 -10.99
CA ALA A 57 -0.93 -24.45 -10.22
C ALA A 57 -0.17 -25.40 -11.15
N PRO A 58 1.06 -25.81 -10.79
CA PRO A 58 1.77 -26.85 -11.52
C PRO A 58 1.10 -28.21 -11.28
N ALA A 59 1.47 -29.22 -12.07
CA ALA A 59 1.06 -30.60 -11.83
C ALA A 59 1.59 -31.13 -10.48
N ASP A 60 0.91 -32.11 -9.88
CA ASP A 60 1.26 -32.66 -8.57
C ASP A 60 2.67 -33.29 -8.52
N ASP A 61 3.14 -33.84 -9.65
CA ASP A 61 4.45 -34.45 -9.83
C ASP A 61 5.49 -33.51 -10.47
N ALA A 62 5.16 -32.22 -10.60
CA ALA A 62 6.05 -31.25 -11.21
C ALA A 62 7.36 -31.09 -10.40
N PRO A 63 8.50 -30.87 -11.07
CA PRO A 63 9.78 -30.72 -10.39
C PRO A 63 9.78 -29.47 -9.49
N PHE A 64 10.65 -29.46 -8.48
CA PHE A 64 10.76 -28.38 -7.50
C PHE A 64 10.89 -26.99 -8.13
N SER A 65 11.63 -26.88 -9.24
CA SER A 65 11.75 -25.62 -10.01
C SER A 65 10.41 -25.05 -10.46
N LYS A 66 9.46 -25.91 -10.86
CA LYS A 66 8.10 -25.51 -11.26
C LYS A 66 7.23 -25.10 -10.08
N GLN A 67 7.38 -25.77 -8.94
CA GLN A 67 6.73 -25.35 -7.70
C GLN A 67 7.23 -23.96 -7.27
N LEU A 68 8.54 -23.74 -7.31
CA LEU A 68 9.14 -22.43 -6.98
C LEU A 68 8.70 -21.34 -7.97
N GLU A 69 8.62 -21.64 -9.26
CA GLU A 69 8.11 -20.69 -10.27
C GLU A 69 6.66 -20.28 -9.99
N HIS A 70 5.78 -21.23 -9.66
CA HIS A 70 4.40 -20.94 -9.29
C HIS A 70 4.33 -20.00 -8.08
N GLU A 71 5.03 -20.35 -7.01
CA GLU A 71 5.08 -19.55 -5.79
C GLU A 71 5.61 -18.12 -6.02
N LEU A 72 6.66 -17.96 -6.81
CA LEU A 72 7.18 -16.63 -7.15
C LEU A 72 6.23 -15.83 -8.04
N SER A 73 5.44 -16.50 -8.89
CA SER A 73 4.38 -15.86 -9.68
C SER A 73 3.28 -15.31 -8.76
N VAL A 74 2.80 -16.12 -7.81
CA VAL A 74 1.83 -15.70 -6.77
C VAL A 74 2.39 -14.55 -5.93
N ARG A 75 3.64 -14.64 -5.47
CA ARG A 75 4.29 -13.54 -4.73
C ARG A 75 4.39 -12.26 -5.57
N THR A 76 4.63 -12.38 -6.86
CA THR A 76 4.68 -11.23 -7.78
C THR A 76 3.31 -10.58 -7.95
N LEU A 77 2.23 -11.36 -8.07
CA LEU A 77 0.85 -10.83 -8.07
C LEU A 77 0.53 -10.12 -6.76
N LYS A 78 0.86 -10.75 -5.63
CA LYS A 78 0.69 -10.15 -4.28
C LYS A 78 1.51 -8.89 -4.09
N MET A 79 2.69 -8.78 -4.70
CA MET A 79 3.48 -7.56 -4.70
C MET A 79 2.86 -6.47 -5.58
N ALA A 80 2.22 -6.82 -6.69
CA ALA A 80 1.58 -5.85 -7.57
C ALA A 80 0.23 -5.33 -7.01
N GLN A 81 -0.52 -6.17 -6.28
CA GLN A 81 -1.88 -5.88 -5.75
C GLN A 81 -2.84 -5.34 -6.81
N GLY A 82 -2.64 -5.66 -8.09
CA GLY A 82 -3.40 -5.14 -9.21
C GLY A 82 -3.82 -6.24 -10.18
N GLU A 83 -4.70 -5.87 -11.10
CA GLU A 83 -5.07 -6.74 -12.21
C GLU A 83 -3.89 -6.88 -13.17
N GLY A 84 -3.45 -8.12 -13.38
CA GLY A 84 -2.33 -8.44 -14.26
C GLY A 84 -2.01 -9.92 -14.22
N LYS A 85 -1.08 -10.34 -15.07
CA LYS A 85 -0.59 -11.72 -15.09
C LYS A 85 0.85 -11.77 -14.65
N ALA A 86 1.18 -12.75 -13.81
CA ALA A 86 2.55 -13.05 -13.43
C ALA A 86 3.00 -14.40 -13.95
N THR A 87 4.26 -14.48 -14.37
CA THR A 87 4.94 -15.74 -14.65
C THR A 87 6.32 -15.72 -13.99
N ALA A 88 6.94 -16.89 -13.83
CA ALA A 88 8.28 -17.01 -13.29
C ALA A 88 9.11 -18.00 -14.09
N GLN A 89 10.43 -17.80 -14.07
CA GLN A 89 11.43 -18.67 -14.63
C GLN A 89 12.56 -18.82 -13.61
N CYS A 90 12.84 -20.04 -13.21
CA CYS A 90 13.95 -20.39 -12.34
C CYS A 90 14.92 -21.34 -13.06
N PRO A 91 16.18 -21.48 -12.59
CA PRO A 91 17.07 -22.52 -13.10
C PRO A 91 16.42 -23.89 -12.97
N SER A 92 16.46 -24.70 -14.03
CA SER A 92 15.78 -26.00 -14.06
C SER A 92 16.40 -27.02 -13.11
N ASP A 93 17.67 -26.83 -12.77
CA ASP A 93 18.51 -27.65 -11.89
C ASP A 93 18.48 -27.16 -10.43
N ILE A 94 17.62 -26.20 -10.07
CA ILE A 94 17.44 -25.84 -8.67
C ILE A 94 16.77 -26.99 -7.92
N GLU A 95 17.40 -27.39 -6.83
CA GLU A 95 16.95 -28.45 -5.94
C GLU A 95 16.54 -27.85 -4.59
N SER A 96 15.73 -28.59 -3.84
CA SER A 96 15.22 -28.21 -2.52
C SER A 96 16.25 -28.39 -1.38
N ASN A 97 17.53 -28.54 -1.73
CA ASN A 97 18.62 -28.72 -0.77
C ASN A 97 18.96 -27.41 -0.05
N LYS A 98 19.08 -27.47 1.28
CA LYS A 98 19.42 -26.32 2.13
C LYS A 98 20.66 -25.58 1.63
N GLY A 99 20.61 -24.25 1.67
CA GLY A 99 21.73 -23.36 1.35
C GLY A 99 21.95 -23.15 -0.14
N ARG A 100 21.20 -23.83 -1.01
CA ARG A 100 21.20 -23.54 -2.44
C ARG A 100 20.64 -22.15 -2.68
N THR A 101 21.30 -21.41 -3.54
CA THR A 101 20.87 -20.08 -3.97
C THR A 101 20.60 -20.07 -5.44
N ALA A 102 19.58 -19.36 -5.87
CA ALA A 102 19.26 -19.20 -7.28
C ALA A 102 18.74 -17.80 -7.59
N ALA A 103 18.87 -17.45 -8.86
CA ALA A 103 18.29 -16.25 -9.42
C ALA A 103 17.09 -16.65 -10.28
N CYS A 104 15.89 -16.27 -9.85
CA CYS A 104 14.70 -16.43 -10.66
C CYS A 104 14.29 -15.10 -11.28
N THR A 105 13.63 -15.13 -12.43
CA THR A 105 13.05 -13.95 -13.05
C THR A 105 11.54 -14.11 -13.11
N THR A 106 10.80 -13.18 -12.53
CA THR A 106 9.35 -13.09 -12.73
C THR A 106 9.02 -12.01 -13.75
N THR A 107 7.88 -12.15 -14.40
CA THR A 107 7.31 -11.14 -15.29
C THR A 107 5.94 -10.75 -14.78
N TYR A 108 5.65 -9.45 -14.67
CA TYR A 108 4.30 -8.93 -14.41
C TYR A 108 3.91 -7.98 -15.54
N ASP A 109 2.93 -8.33 -16.35
CA ASP A 109 2.50 -7.51 -17.50
C ASP A 109 3.68 -7.03 -18.39
N GLY A 110 4.70 -7.89 -18.57
CA GLY A 110 5.92 -7.59 -19.34
C GLY A 110 7.06 -6.95 -18.55
N LEU A 111 6.83 -6.50 -17.32
CA LEU A 111 7.87 -6.00 -16.42
C LEU A 111 8.65 -7.16 -15.82
N LYS A 112 9.98 -7.20 -16.01
CA LYS A 112 10.83 -8.27 -15.48
C LYS A 112 11.38 -7.90 -14.10
N ILE A 113 11.22 -8.81 -13.13
CA ILE A 113 11.73 -8.65 -11.76
C ILE A 113 12.66 -9.81 -11.46
N ARG A 114 13.87 -9.50 -10.99
CA ARG A 114 14.79 -10.51 -10.49
C ARG A 114 14.45 -10.83 -9.03
N TRP A 115 14.46 -12.11 -8.70
CA TRP A 115 14.34 -12.63 -7.34
C TRP A 115 15.60 -13.41 -6.98
N ASP A 116 16.23 -13.02 -5.88
CA ASP A 116 17.29 -13.81 -5.28
C ASP A 116 16.67 -14.75 -4.25
N VAL A 117 16.79 -16.05 -4.52
CA VAL A 117 16.20 -17.15 -3.74
C VAL A 117 17.29 -17.85 -2.94
N THR A 118 17.02 -18.15 -1.68
CA THR A 118 17.85 -18.99 -0.81
C THR A 118 16.97 -20.08 -0.19
N ILE A 119 17.31 -21.33 -0.47
CA ILE A 119 16.61 -22.49 0.07
C ILE A 119 17.05 -22.71 1.52
N GLY A 120 16.06 -22.81 2.40
CA GLY A 120 16.22 -23.02 3.84
C GLY A 120 16.17 -24.49 4.25
N ASP A 121 15.87 -24.71 5.51
CA ASP A 121 15.63 -26.05 6.06
C ASP A 121 14.26 -26.60 5.62
N THR A 122 14.07 -27.90 5.80
CA THR A 122 12.72 -28.47 5.88
C THR A 122 11.97 -27.81 7.03
N ALA A 123 10.70 -27.49 6.81
CA ALA A 123 9.88 -26.85 7.82
C ALA A 123 9.75 -27.73 9.06
N ALA A 124 9.78 -27.12 10.25
CA ALA A 124 9.72 -27.86 11.51
C ALA A 124 8.45 -28.72 11.69
N TRP A 125 7.40 -28.44 10.91
CA TRP A 125 6.11 -29.11 10.96
C TRP A 125 5.91 -30.15 9.84
N SER A 126 6.85 -30.30 8.89
CA SER A 126 6.74 -31.25 7.78
C SER A 126 8.09 -31.61 7.18
N GLU A 127 8.34 -32.91 7.01
CA GLU A 127 9.51 -33.42 6.30
C GLU A 127 9.42 -33.20 4.77
N SER A 128 8.23 -32.90 4.25
CA SER A 128 7.97 -32.71 2.82
C SER A 128 7.87 -31.24 2.39
N TYR A 129 7.93 -30.30 3.34
CA TYR A 129 7.85 -28.87 3.05
C TYR A 129 9.22 -28.21 3.25
N VAL A 130 9.68 -27.46 2.25
CA VAL A 130 10.96 -26.76 2.31
C VAL A 130 10.72 -25.26 2.42
N GLU A 131 11.32 -24.65 3.43
CA GLU A 131 11.27 -23.21 3.60
C GLU A 131 12.25 -22.55 2.61
N TYR A 132 11.90 -21.39 2.08
CA TYR A 132 12.82 -20.60 1.29
C TYR A 132 12.59 -19.11 1.51
N LYS A 133 13.68 -18.34 1.41
CA LYS A 133 13.64 -16.89 1.34
C LYS A 133 13.74 -16.48 -0.12
N ALA A 134 12.91 -15.53 -0.55
CA ALA A 134 13.01 -14.92 -1.87
C ALA A 134 12.86 -13.41 -1.73
N THR A 135 13.85 -12.67 -2.21
CA THR A 135 13.90 -11.20 -2.14
C THR A 135 13.90 -10.63 -3.56
N PRO A 136 12.94 -9.77 -3.92
CA PRO A 136 12.94 -9.13 -5.23
C PRO A 136 13.97 -8.01 -5.30
N SER A 137 14.49 -7.73 -6.50
CA SER A 137 15.39 -6.59 -6.73
C SER A 137 14.66 -5.25 -6.76
N THR A 138 13.37 -5.26 -7.13
CA THR A 138 12.53 -4.08 -7.32
C THR A 138 11.09 -4.38 -6.92
N GLY A 139 10.36 -3.35 -6.50
CA GLY A 139 8.93 -3.45 -6.24
C GLY A 139 8.11 -3.07 -7.46
N ILE A 140 6.81 -3.39 -7.42
CA ILE A 140 5.85 -3.00 -8.45
C ILE A 140 4.88 -1.98 -7.83
N ILE A 141 4.65 -0.88 -8.54
CA ILE A 141 3.51 0.01 -8.30
C ILE A 141 2.54 -0.15 -9.45
N THR A 142 1.29 -0.45 -9.13
CA THR A 142 0.18 -0.45 -10.08
C THR A 142 -0.85 0.58 -9.67
N LYS A 143 -1.55 1.17 -10.65
CA LYS A 143 -2.68 2.07 -10.37
C LYS A 143 -3.72 1.39 -9.48
N ALA A 144 -4.06 0.13 -9.79
CA ALA A 144 -5.03 -0.66 -9.04
C ALA A 144 -4.56 -0.97 -7.61
N GLY A 145 -3.29 -1.34 -7.43
CA GLY A 145 -2.71 -1.62 -6.12
C GLY A 145 -2.65 -0.39 -5.22
N VAL A 146 -2.42 0.80 -5.79
CA VAL A 146 -2.50 2.07 -5.04
C VAL A 146 -3.94 2.39 -4.65
N ALA A 147 -4.91 2.19 -5.54
CA ALA A 147 -6.32 2.33 -5.18
C ALA A 147 -6.69 1.38 -4.03
N LYS A 148 -6.37 0.09 -4.16
CA LYS A 148 -6.61 -0.91 -3.09
C LYS A 148 -5.98 -0.52 -1.76
N LEU A 149 -4.75 -0.03 -1.78
CA LEU A 149 -4.06 0.49 -0.59
C LEU A 149 -4.86 1.63 0.07
N LEU A 150 -5.20 2.66 -0.70
CA LEU A 150 -5.84 3.86 -0.15
C LEU A 150 -7.25 3.54 0.38
N PHE A 151 -8.07 2.86 -0.41
CA PHE A 151 -9.41 2.47 0.03
C PHE A 151 -9.40 1.41 1.14
N GLY A 152 -8.35 0.59 1.23
CA GLY A 152 -8.13 -0.32 2.34
C GLY A 152 -7.81 0.40 3.65
N ASN A 153 -6.90 1.39 3.59
CA ASN A 153 -6.49 2.17 4.76
C ASN A 153 -7.56 3.16 5.24
N TYR A 154 -8.32 3.76 4.32
CA TYR A 154 -9.34 4.76 4.61
C TYR A 154 -10.76 4.24 4.40
N LYS A 155 -10.97 2.93 4.63
CA LYS A 155 -12.23 2.23 4.34
C LYS A 155 -13.44 2.96 4.92
N GLY A 156 -14.32 3.41 4.03
CA GLY A 156 -15.57 4.08 4.39
C GLY A 156 -15.45 5.56 4.73
N TYR A 157 -14.26 6.15 4.72
CA TYR A 157 -14.02 7.57 5.03
C TYR A 157 -13.81 8.46 3.79
N ILE A 158 -13.45 7.86 2.66
CA ILE A 158 -13.06 8.59 1.45
C ILE A 158 -14.03 8.30 0.30
N ASP A 159 -14.23 9.29 -0.57
CA ASP A 159 -15.00 9.11 -1.82
C ASP A 159 -14.07 8.71 -2.98
N TYR A 160 -12.91 9.36 -3.09
CA TYR A 160 -11.92 9.11 -4.13
C TYR A 160 -10.53 9.57 -3.70
N ALA A 161 -9.52 9.19 -4.47
CA ALA A 161 -8.18 9.76 -4.37
C ALA A 161 -7.80 10.44 -5.69
N LEU A 162 -7.01 11.51 -5.61
CA LEU A 162 -6.41 12.17 -6.77
C LEU A 162 -4.90 11.95 -6.72
N CYS A 163 -4.36 11.25 -7.70
CA CYS A 163 -2.94 10.95 -7.79
C CYS A 163 -2.31 11.68 -8.97
N ASN A 164 -0.99 11.90 -8.92
CA ASN A 164 -0.26 12.16 -10.15
C ASN A 164 -0.26 10.90 -11.02
N ASN A 165 0.00 11.05 -12.32
CA ASN A 165 -0.15 10.00 -13.34
C ASN A 165 0.55 8.67 -13.00
N ILE A 166 -0.09 7.79 -12.24
CA ILE A 166 0.40 6.45 -11.92
C ILE A 166 0.18 5.59 -13.17
N PRO A 167 1.24 4.98 -13.74
CA PRO A 167 1.10 4.05 -14.84
C PRO A 167 0.23 2.84 -14.45
N LYS A 168 -0.20 2.06 -15.46
CA LYS A 168 -0.88 0.78 -15.20
C LYS A 168 -0.04 -0.09 -14.26
N ALA A 169 1.24 -0.25 -14.58
CA ALA A 169 2.26 -0.91 -13.76
C ALA A 169 3.63 -0.29 -14.04
N THR A 170 4.49 -0.24 -13.03
CA THR A 170 5.86 0.25 -13.17
C THR A 170 6.77 -0.33 -12.08
N LEU A 171 8.05 -0.51 -12.41
CA LEU A 171 9.07 -0.95 -11.45
C LEU A 171 9.64 0.25 -10.71
N VAL A 172 9.84 0.09 -9.40
CA VAL A 172 10.44 1.11 -8.55
C VAL A 172 11.40 0.45 -7.54
N PRO A 173 12.35 1.22 -6.96
CA PRO A 173 13.18 0.70 -5.87
C PRO A 173 12.32 0.26 -4.68
N LEU A 174 12.65 -0.88 -4.07
CA LEU A 174 11.95 -1.38 -2.89
C LEU A 174 12.18 -0.47 -1.68
N ASN A 175 11.12 -0.26 -0.91
CA ASN A 175 11.13 0.49 0.34
C ASN A 175 11.58 1.95 0.24
N VAL A 176 11.65 2.51 -0.98
CA VAL A 176 11.99 3.92 -1.22
C VAL A 176 10.73 4.70 -1.62
N GLU A 177 10.61 5.94 -1.14
CA GLU A 177 9.60 6.87 -1.62
C GLU A 177 9.66 7.01 -3.15
N THR A 178 8.52 6.88 -3.81
CA THR A 178 8.43 7.10 -5.25
C THR A 178 8.04 8.53 -5.55
N LYS A 179 8.10 8.90 -6.83
CA LYS A 179 7.51 10.15 -7.32
C LYS A 179 5.98 10.16 -7.26
N TYR A 180 5.32 9.04 -7.00
CA TYR A 180 3.87 8.94 -7.02
C TYR A 180 3.29 9.43 -5.70
N LYS A 181 2.36 10.39 -5.80
CA LYS A 181 1.71 11.03 -4.68
C LYS A 181 0.21 11.07 -4.94
N CYS A 182 -0.54 10.90 -3.86
CA CYS A 182 -1.98 10.96 -3.88
C CYS A 182 -2.48 11.92 -2.80
N GLU A 183 -3.54 12.64 -3.14
CA GLU A 183 -4.43 13.30 -2.22
C GLU A 183 -5.63 12.40 -2.00
N VAL A 184 -5.94 12.14 -0.73
CA VAL A 184 -7.13 11.40 -0.34
C VAL A 184 -8.25 12.41 -0.12
N VAL A 185 -9.42 12.19 -0.73
CA VAL A 185 -10.56 13.09 -0.62
C VAL A 185 -11.65 12.43 0.21
N ASP A 186 -11.84 12.98 1.41
CA ASP A 186 -12.85 12.54 2.37
C ASP A 186 -14.27 12.69 1.80
N LYS A 187 -15.17 11.87 2.34
CA LYS A 187 -16.58 11.87 1.95
C LYS A 187 -17.22 13.26 2.03
N GLY A 188 -17.83 13.67 0.92
CA GLY A 188 -18.50 14.97 0.82
C GLY A 188 -17.57 16.19 0.85
N LYS A 189 -16.24 15.99 0.80
CA LYS A 189 -15.26 17.07 0.73
C LYS A 189 -14.80 17.31 -0.71
N LYS A 190 -14.19 18.49 -0.91
CA LYS A 190 -13.52 18.87 -2.15
C LYS A 190 -12.02 18.66 -1.98
N PRO A 191 -11.28 18.39 -3.08
CA PRO A 191 -9.84 18.32 -3.01
C PRO A 191 -9.26 19.68 -2.63
N THR A 192 -8.24 19.66 -1.80
CA THR A 192 -7.44 20.78 -1.32
C THR A 192 -6.32 21.13 -2.30
N GLY A 193 -5.88 20.17 -3.13
CA GLY A 193 -4.73 20.29 -4.01
C GLY A 193 -3.39 20.00 -3.33
N PHE A 194 -3.40 19.40 -2.13
CA PHE A 194 -2.21 18.98 -1.42
C PHE A 194 -2.10 17.45 -1.40
N ALA A 195 -1.08 16.93 -2.09
CA ALA A 195 -0.78 15.51 -2.11
C ALA A 195 0.00 15.13 -0.83
N THR A 196 -0.69 14.51 0.13
CA THR A 196 -0.13 14.16 1.44
C THR A 196 0.45 12.74 1.47
N SER A 197 -0.02 11.84 0.61
CA SER A 197 0.37 10.43 0.62
C SER A 197 1.39 10.13 -0.47
N THR A 198 2.67 10.00 -0.12
CA THR A 198 3.71 9.48 -1.02
C THR A 198 3.67 7.96 -1.00
N VAL A 199 3.64 7.35 -2.19
CA VAL A 199 3.58 5.89 -2.35
C VAL A 199 4.98 5.30 -2.43
N ARG A 200 5.18 4.12 -1.84
CA ARG A 200 6.34 3.24 -2.04
C ARG A 200 5.93 1.81 -2.33
N ALA A 201 6.83 1.04 -2.96
CA ALA A 201 6.64 -0.39 -3.12
C ALA A 201 7.36 -1.16 -2.01
N THR A 202 6.76 -2.25 -1.56
CA THR A 202 7.37 -3.24 -0.65
C THR A 202 7.20 -4.63 -1.25
N GLU A 203 7.81 -5.65 -0.65
CA GLU A 203 7.62 -7.05 -1.07
C GLU A 203 6.16 -7.51 -0.93
N ALA A 204 5.39 -6.88 -0.03
CA ALA A 204 3.96 -7.13 0.19
C ALA A 204 3.05 -6.16 -0.59
N GLY A 205 3.63 -5.37 -1.49
CA GLY A 205 2.95 -4.42 -2.36
C GLY A 205 2.98 -2.95 -1.92
N PRO A 206 2.14 -2.10 -2.55
CA PRO A 206 2.17 -0.66 -2.32
C PRO A 206 1.89 -0.28 -0.86
N ARG A 207 2.60 0.73 -0.35
CA ARG A 207 2.38 1.38 0.96
C ARG A 207 2.42 2.90 0.81
N ALA A 208 1.72 3.59 1.70
CA ALA A 208 1.81 5.04 1.87
C ALA A 208 2.61 5.34 3.15
N TYR A 209 3.35 6.44 3.14
CA TYR A 209 3.98 7.00 4.34
C TYR A 209 2.99 7.80 5.18
#